data_AF-A0AAD7ER51-F1
#
_entry.id   AF-A0AAD7ER51-F1
#
_cell.length_a   1.000
_cell.length_b   1.000
_cell.length_c   1.000
_cell.angle_alpha   90.00
_cell.angle_beta   90.00
_cell.angle_gamma   90.00
#
_symmetry.space_group_name_H-M   'P 1'
#
loop_
_entity.id
_entity.type
_entity.pdbx_description
1 polymer ?
#
loop_
_entity_poly.entity_id
_entity_poly.type
_entity_poly.pdbx_seq_one_letter_code
_entity_poly.pdbx_strand_id
1 'polypeptide(L)'
;MHPMVLRPVFLPGNIWSASGNGGGVLVGYMTHVPDPRDLSDRKTRDTFEFAKFKMEVYQRVLEVIFSSLKLRLWNGELLECWDKLVCVFHPRIHILSLDRKEAAYFNACRAALANYPCPKCLVQHCKLHKLTKTFKLRTTATMKAIVLKAHRVTTKTVKEELLKNHRLHGIKHFLWGFCFSDPYAVYLYDTLHSDDLGKWGDHLWDFLLEVLEEFEGKGLFAKNMRKFARWPGLKHFNEVTTIRFTDGQSFYDILKSVLPCIVQLLPHNSELVHCIWVCQQVWIMTGMHCMPSSRLEHLGLFIIQEYEKCCSRMSKKYGKDFDFFKQHATSHIIEDIHCKGTTNHGSTRPGEGFQQEAAKAYNQTNFKNAASQLDRIDETQEAIARIRMVIDKYNKQHEEDEQEEEPELDDAPKLSQINSASWRFGAPGRLFNSGTFKKYLDSIGHPVHEFHLLLCDFITKQFPDDRVSYEQRIQDWRSLRDIIRCNPLFHGHTRFDSLLFNSDSPGMAFARIYVLLCCTLESKRQFDIALVREYRRSNWKPRTKWAGCQVHEEVNSYSLMLMDYVIRGALLTPATDGGKENLHFLVDTVDPDMFLRANQS
;
A
#
# COMPACT_ATOMS: atom_id res chain seq x y z
N MET A 1 8.37 0.13 26.96
CA MET A 1 7.72 -1.20 26.90
C MET A 1 7.16 -1.36 25.49
N HIS A 2 7.30 -2.52 24.85
CA HIS A 2 6.76 -2.74 23.49
C HIS A 2 5.48 -3.56 23.58
N PRO A 3 4.34 -3.10 23.04
CA PRO A 3 3.09 -3.85 23.08
C PRO A 3 3.18 -5.12 22.25
N MET A 4 2.57 -6.20 22.75
CA MET A 4 2.36 -7.44 22.02
C MET A 4 0.88 -7.53 21.65
N VAL A 5 0.60 -7.52 20.35
CA VAL A 5 -0.77 -7.49 19.83
C VAL A 5 -1.05 -8.75 19.03
N LEU A 6 -2.16 -9.42 19.33
CA LEU A 6 -2.68 -10.54 18.54
C LEU A 6 -3.78 -10.07 17.62
N ARG A 7 -3.77 -10.56 16.38
CA ARG A 7 -4.82 -10.25 15.40
C ARG A 7 -5.39 -11.54 14.79
N PRO A 8 -6.71 -11.71 14.78
CA PRO A 8 -7.34 -12.86 14.13
C PRO A 8 -7.25 -12.74 12.60
N VAL A 9 -6.62 -13.73 11.96
CA VAL A 9 -6.36 -13.74 10.51
C VAL A 9 -7.64 -13.99 9.68
N PHE A 10 -8.69 -14.52 10.29
CA PHE A 10 -9.97 -14.79 9.63
C PHE A 10 -10.84 -13.52 9.45
N LEU A 11 -10.46 -12.38 10.03
CA LEU A 11 -11.20 -11.14 9.85
C LEU A 11 -10.86 -10.47 8.51
N PRO A 12 -11.82 -9.78 7.87
CA PRO A 12 -11.54 -8.94 6.72
C PRO A 12 -10.45 -7.90 7.01
N GLY A 13 -9.59 -7.62 6.01
CA GLY A 13 -8.44 -6.73 6.17
C GLY A 13 -8.77 -5.32 6.70
N ASN A 14 -9.95 -4.78 6.36
CA ASN A 14 -10.41 -3.48 6.86
C ASN A 14 -10.75 -3.49 8.36
N ILE A 15 -11.10 -4.64 8.92
CA ILE A 15 -11.31 -4.81 10.36
C ILE A 15 -9.97 -5.11 11.02
N TRP A 16 -9.18 -6.01 10.41
CA TRP A 16 -7.85 -6.41 10.89
C TRP A 16 -6.88 -5.22 11.04
N SER A 17 -6.95 -4.24 10.13
CA SER A 17 -6.10 -3.03 10.15
C SER A 17 -6.73 -1.83 10.87
N ALA A 18 -7.96 -1.94 11.39
CA ALA A 18 -8.64 -0.82 12.04
C ALA A 18 -8.03 -0.47 13.41
N SER A 19 -8.23 0.76 13.86
CA SER A 19 -8.07 1.13 15.26
C SER A 19 -9.36 0.82 16.04
N GLY A 20 -9.24 0.19 17.21
CA GLY A 20 -10.35 -0.21 18.07
C GLY A 20 -10.85 -1.66 17.88
N ASN A 21 -12.13 -1.89 18.19
CA ASN A 21 -12.75 -3.22 18.26
C ASN A 21 -12.51 -4.06 16.99
N GLY A 22 -11.74 -5.14 17.12
CA GLY A 22 -11.46 -6.11 16.05
C GLY A 22 -10.12 -5.94 15.32
N GLY A 23 -9.43 -4.81 15.50
CA GLY A 23 -8.13 -4.52 14.88
C GLY A 23 -6.91 -5.17 15.57
N GLY A 24 -7.11 -5.69 16.78
CA GLY A 24 -6.10 -6.44 17.53
C GLY A 24 -6.40 -6.44 19.01
N VAL A 25 -5.85 -7.42 19.72
CA VAL A 25 -5.96 -7.56 21.17
C VAL A 25 -4.58 -7.42 21.78
N LEU A 26 -4.42 -6.48 22.70
CA LEU A 26 -3.22 -6.35 23.50
C LEU A 26 -3.15 -7.53 24.48
N VAL A 27 -2.10 -8.35 24.37
CA VAL A 27 -1.90 -9.52 25.25
C VAL A 27 -0.78 -9.32 26.28
N GLY A 28 -0.15 -8.15 26.25
CA GLY A 28 0.84 -7.73 27.23
C GLY A 28 1.91 -6.83 26.65
N TYR A 29 2.92 -6.54 27.47
CA TYR A 29 4.03 -5.68 27.10
C TYR A 29 5.37 -6.40 27.26
N MET A 30 6.18 -6.38 26.20
CA MET A 30 7.58 -6.78 26.27
C MET A 30 8.35 -5.68 27.01
N THR A 31 8.87 -6.02 28.19
CA THR A 31 9.63 -5.09 29.02
C THR A 31 10.97 -4.74 28.38
N HIS A 32 11.32 -3.45 28.41
CA HIS A 32 12.68 -3.05 28.08
C HIS A 32 13.59 -3.53 29.21
N VAL A 33 14.51 -4.43 28.92
CA VAL A 33 15.49 -4.92 29.89
C VAL A 33 16.58 -3.85 30.02
N PRO A 34 16.64 -3.11 31.15
CA PRO A 34 17.66 -2.09 31.34
C PRO A 34 19.03 -2.75 31.36
N ASP A 35 20.00 -2.11 30.73
CA ASP A 35 21.39 -2.56 30.84
C ASP A 35 21.93 -2.11 32.19
N PRO A 36 22.40 -3.01 33.06
CA PRO A 36 22.91 -2.64 34.37
C PRO A 36 24.30 -1.98 34.32
N ARG A 37 24.94 -1.91 33.14
CA ARG A 37 26.30 -1.35 32.99
C ARG A 37 26.29 0.00 32.29
N ASP A 38 27.26 0.84 32.63
CA ASP A 38 27.53 2.06 31.88
C ASP A 38 27.93 1.72 30.44
N LEU A 39 27.33 2.42 29.48
CA LEU A 39 27.59 2.23 28.04
C LEU A 39 29.00 2.67 27.65
N SER A 40 29.59 3.62 28.38
CA SER A 40 30.92 4.19 28.09
C SER A 40 32.07 3.21 28.35
N ASP A 41 31.94 2.33 29.34
CA ASP A 41 32.96 1.33 29.74
C ASP A 41 32.82 -0.03 29.03
N ARG A 42 31.86 -0.11 28.09
CA ARG A 42 31.40 -1.39 27.57
C ARG A 42 32.33 -1.96 26.49
N LYS A 43 32.83 -3.18 26.71
CA LYS A 43 33.55 -3.93 25.66
C LYS A 43 32.57 -4.60 24.71
N THR A 44 32.98 -4.81 23.46
CA THR A 44 32.18 -5.48 22.42
C THR A 44 31.61 -6.83 22.86
N ARG A 45 32.37 -7.60 23.64
CA ARG A 45 31.94 -8.89 24.19
C ARG A 45 30.73 -8.74 25.12
N ASP A 46 30.73 -7.73 25.98
CA ASP A 46 29.64 -7.47 26.93
C ASP A 46 28.35 -7.07 26.21
N THR A 47 28.46 -6.40 25.06
CA THR A 47 27.33 -6.10 24.17
C THR A 47 26.70 -7.37 23.61
N PHE A 48 27.52 -8.31 23.16
CA PHE A 48 27.03 -9.59 22.64
C PHE A 48 26.39 -10.47 23.72
N GLU A 49 27.00 -10.55 24.90
CA GLU A 49 26.48 -11.32 26.03
C GLU A 49 25.13 -10.76 26.51
N PHE A 50 25.00 -9.44 26.63
CA PHE A 50 23.73 -8.81 27.01
C PHE A 50 22.65 -8.93 25.93
N ALA A 51 22.99 -8.80 24.65
CA ALA A 51 22.04 -9.01 23.55
C ALA A 51 21.48 -10.44 23.59
N LYS A 52 22.35 -11.44 23.86
CA LYS A 52 21.94 -12.83 24.06
C LYS A 52 21.02 -12.98 25.27
N PHE A 53 21.37 -12.37 26.41
CA PHE A 53 20.54 -12.37 27.62
C PHE A 53 19.14 -11.79 27.35
N LYS A 54 19.05 -10.64 26.67
CA LYS A 54 17.76 -10.05 26.27
C LYS A 54 16.92 -11.00 25.42
N MET A 55 17.53 -11.65 24.42
CA MET A 55 16.83 -12.64 23.60
C MET A 55 16.32 -13.82 24.44
N GLU A 56 17.09 -14.30 25.41
CA GLU A 56 16.67 -15.38 26.30
C GLU A 56 15.48 -14.95 27.17
N VAL A 57 15.53 -13.75 27.77
CA VAL A 57 14.40 -13.17 28.52
C VAL A 57 13.16 -13.07 27.63
N TYR A 58 13.30 -12.59 26.39
CA TYR A 58 12.18 -12.45 25.46
C TYR A 58 11.54 -13.81 25.15
N GLN A 59 12.35 -14.86 24.91
CA GLN A 59 11.83 -16.22 24.69
C GLN A 59 11.06 -16.74 25.90
N ARG A 60 11.51 -16.46 27.12
CA ARG A 60 10.82 -16.87 28.36
C ARG A 60 9.52 -16.12 28.58
N VAL A 61 9.50 -14.81 28.35
CA VAL A 61 8.28 -14.00 28.43
C VAL A 61 7.23 -14.52 27.44
N LEU A 62 7.64 -14.78 26.19
CA LEU A 62 6.74 -15.36 25.17
C LEU A 62 6.27 -16.77 25.55
N GLU A 63 7.13 -17.60 26.12
CA GLU A 63 6.75 -18.94 26.63
C GLU A 63 5.67 -18.86 27.72
N VAL A 64 5.74 -17.88 28.62
CA VAL A 64 4.73 -17.65 29.67
C VAL A 64 3.42 -17.18 29.06
N ILE A 65 3.45 -16.15 28.21
CA ILE A 65 2.25 -15.55 27.60
C ILE A 65 1.47 -16.58 26.77
N PHE A 66 2.18 -17.39 25.98
CA PHE A 66 1.56 -18.38 25.10
C PHE A 66 1.47 -19.78 25.71
N SER A 67 1.74 -19.93 27.02
CA SER A 67 1.75 -21.23 27.70
C SER A 67 0.40 -21.96 27.63
N SER A 68 -0.70 -21.21 27.76
CA SER A 68 -2.08 -21.72 27.71
C SER A 68 -2.45 -22.34 26.35
N LEU A 69 -1.83 -21.86 25.27
CA LEU A 69 -2.06 -22.40 23.92
C LEU A 69 -1.38 -23.75 23.71
N LYS A 70 -0.29 -24.05 24.43
CA LYS A 70 0.55 -25.23 24.17
C LYS A 70 -0.24 -26.54 24.20
N LEU A 71 -1.14 -26.72 25.16
CA LEU A 71 -1.97 -27.93 25.26
C LEU A 71 -3.06 -27.94 24.18
N ARG A 72 -3.76 -26.80 24.00
CA ARG A 72 -4.83 -26.62 23.02
C ARG A 72 -4.35 -26.83 21.58
N LEU A 73 -3.09 -26.51 21.30
CA LEU A 73 -2.46 -26.75 20.00
C LEU A 73 -2.40 -28.23 19.62
N TRP A 74 -2.10 -29.10 20.58
CA TRP A 74 -1.96 -30.54 20.33
C TRP A 74 -3.31 -31.25 20.40
N ASN A 75 -4.16 -30.88 21.35
CA ASN A 75 -5.41 -31.58 21.61
C ASN A 75 -6.59 -31.00 20.82
N GLY A 76 -6.47 -29.76 20.34
CA GLY A 76 -7.58 -28.99 19.80
C GLY A 76 -8.52 -28.48 20.90
N GLU A 77 -9.45 -27.61 20.51
CA GLU A 77 -10.53 -27.10 21.33
C GLU A 77 -11.85 -27.24 20.59
N LEU A 78 -12.87 -27.77 21.27
CA LEU A 78 -14.21 -27.91 20.70
C LEU A 78 -14.91 -26.55 20.75
N LEU A 79 -15.35 -26.06 19.60
CA LEU A 79 -16.15 -24.84 19.49
C LEU A 79 -17.40 -25.13 18.68
N GLU A 80 -18.54 -24.64 19.16
CA GLU A 80 -19.79 -24.62 18.40
C GLU A 80 -19.77 -23.44 17.42
N CYS A 81 -19.86 -23.75 16.14
CA CYS A 81 -19.90 -22.78 15.06
C CYS A 81 -21.29 -22.15 14.92
N TRP A 82 -21.39 -21.08 14.12
CA TRP A 82 -22.66 -20.36 13.90
C TRP A 82 -23.77 -21.23 13.28
N ASP A 83 -23.37 -22.29 12.57
CA ASP A 83 -24.24 -23.30 11.96
C ASP A 83 -24.58 -24.46 12.91
N LYS A 84 -24.24 -24.33 14.21
CA LYS A 84 -24.43 -25.34 15.28
C LYS A 84 -23.58 -26.60 15.10
N LEU A 85 -22.63 -26.61 14.17
CA LEU A 85 -21.67 -27.71 14.07
C LEU A 85 -20.58 -27.53 15.13
N VAL A 86 -20.28 -28.61 15.85
CA VAL A 86 -19.15 -28.63 16.77
C VAL A 86 -17.91 -29.04 15.99
N CYS A 87 -16.94 -28.14 15.91
CA CYS A 87 -15.67 -28.38 15.23
C CYS A 87 -14.51 -28.36 16.23
N VAL A 88 -13.46 -29.14 15.93
CA VAL A 88 -12.21 -29.12 16.69
C VAL A 88 -11.28 -28.09 16.03
N PHE A 89 -10.96 -27.03 16.76
CA PHE A 89 -10.04 -25.99 16.30
C PHE A 89 -8.68 -26.12 16.97
N HIS A 90 -7.63 -26.03 16.17
CA HIS A 90 -6.27 -25.93 16.68
C HIS A 90 -5.81 -24.48 16.51
N PRO A 91 -5.51 -23.73 17.59
CA PRO A 91 -4.94 -22.40 17.44
C PRO A 91 -3.62 -22.48 16.67
N ARG A 92 -3.19 -21.40 16.03
CA ARG A 92 -1.91 -21.37 15.32
C ARG A 92 -1.38 -19.95 15.31
N ILE A 93 -0.09 -19.79 15.61
CA ILE A 93 0.61 -18.55 15.27
C ILE A 93 0.99 -18.69 13.80
N HIS A 94 0.22 -18.03 12.94
CA HIS A 94 0.37 -18.17 11.49
C HIS A 94 1.24 -17.08 10.87
N ILE A 95 1.15 -15.86 11.40
CA ILE A 95 1.79 -14.66 10.87
C ILE A 95 2.51 -13.95 12.00
N LEU A 96 3.72 -13.50 11.72
CA LEU A 96 4.51 -12.62 12.55
C LEU A 96 4.86 -11.38 11.72
N SER A 97 4.21 -10.27 12.04
CA SER A 97 4.49 -8.94 11.49
C SER A 97 5.47 -8.25 12.43
N LEU A 98 6.73 -8.18 12.02
CA LEU A 98 7.82 -7.57 12.78
C LEU A 98 8.79 -6.91 11.81
N ASP A 99 9.48 -5.87 12.28
CA ASP A 99 10.61 -5.34 11.53
C ASP A 99 11.77 -6.36 11.51
N ARG A 100 12.82 -6.07 10.74
CA ARG A 100 13.99 -6.95 10.63
C ARG A 100 14.69 -7.19 11.97
N LYS A 101 14.85 -6.16 12.79
CA LYS A 101 15.59 -6.27 14.06
C LYS A 101 14.79 -7.13 15.02
N GLU A 102 13.51 -6.84 15.19
CA GLU A 102 12.56 -7.60 15.99
C GLU A 102 12.46 -9.05 15.52
N ALA A 103 12.37 -9.31 14.22
CA ALA A 103 12.38 -10.68 13.67
C ALA A 103 13.67 -11.44 14.00
N ALA A 104 14.81 -10.76 14.08
CA ALA A 104 16.08 -11.36 14.51
C ALA A 104 16.08 -11.68 16.01
N TYR A 105 15.53 -10.80 16.86
CA TYR A 105 15.35 -11.07 18.30
C TYR A 105 14.37 -12.23 18.52
N PHE A 106 13.24 -12.22 17.83
CA PHE A 106 12.24 -13.28 17.89
C PHE A 106 12.85 -14.63 17.51
N ASN A 107 13.60 -14.72 16.41
CA ASN A 107 14.22 -15.97 15.97
C ASN A 107 15.54 -16.32 16.68
N ALA A 108 15.94 -15.56 17.71
CA ALA A 108 17.23 -15.70 18.41
C ALA A 108 18.44 -15.74 17.45
N CYS A 109 18.37 -14.94 16.39
CA CYS A 109 19.40 -14.83 15.36
C CYS A 109 20.45 -13.78 15.71
N ARG A 110 21.69 -14.02 15.29
CA ARG A 110 22.81 -13.05 15.44
C ARG A 110 22.58 -11.76 14.63
N ALA A 111 23.46 -10.78 14.82
CA ALA A 111 23.39 -9.46 14.18
C ALA A 111 23.30 -9.49 12.63
N ALA A 112 22.97 -8.33 12.07
CA ALA A 112 22.74 -8.08 10.64
C ALA A 112 23.87 -8.54 9.71
N LEU A 113 25.12 -8.29 10.12
CA LEU A 113 26.33 -8.55 9.32
C LEU A 113 26.83 -10.00 9.45
N ALA A 114 26.01 -10.89 10.01
CA ALA A 114 26.35 -12.30 10.10
C ALA A 114 26.34 -12.96 8.72
N ASN A 115 27.11 -14.04 8.57
CA ASN A 115 27.26 -14.78 7.32
C ASN A 115 25.92 -15.22 6.69
N TYR A 116 24.88 -15.45 7.50
CA TYR A 116 23.58 -15.96 7.05
C TYR A 116 22.39 -15.10 7.51
N PRO A 117 22.19 -13.89 6.96
CA PRO A 117 21.41 -12.84 7.61
C PRO A 117 19.88 -12.95 7.47
N CYS A 118 19.36 -13.91 6.70
CA CYS A 118 17.91 -14.16 6.64
C CYS A 118 17.43 -15.01 7.83
N PRO A 119 16.30 -14.67 8.50
CA PRO A 119 15.69 -15.50 9.52
C PRO A 119 14.85 -16.65 8.95
N LYS A 120 14.53 -16.64 7.64
CA LYS A 120 13.78 -17.71 6.96
C LYS A 120 14.65 -18.76 6.29
N CYS A 121 15.82 -18.38 5.77
CA CYS A 121 16.67 -19.28 5.00
C CYS A 121 18.16 -19.12 5.37
N LEU A 122 19.00 -19.98 4.79
CA LEU A 122 20.45 -19.99 4.94
C LEU A 122 21.16 -19.37 3.73
N VAL A 123 20.67 -18.22 3.24
CA VAL A 123 21.38 -17.39 2.24
C VAL A 123 22.66 -16.80 2.85
N GLN A 124 23.73 -16.74 2.06
CA GLN A 124 24.97 -16.07 2.47
C GLN A 124 24.89 -14.56 2.22
N HIS A 125 25.59 -13.76 3.02
CA HIS A 125 25.58 -12.29 2.89
C HIS A 125 25.88 -11.80 1.45
N CYS A 126 26.90 -12.36 0.78
CA CYS A 126 27.28 -11.99 -0.59
C CYS A 126 26.33 -12.50 -1.69
N LYS A 127 25.18 -13.06 -1.31
CA LYS A 127 24.18 -13.64 -2.22
C LYS A 127 22.78 -13.10 -1.94
N LEU A 128 22.67 -12.02 -1.16
CA LEU A 128 21.37 -11.43 -0.79
C LEU A 128 20.68 -10.79 -2.00
N HIS A 129 21.44 -10.26 -2.95
CA HIS A 129 20.93 -9.73 -4.21
C HIS A 129 20.38 -10.82 -5.17
N LYS A 130 20.61 -12.12 -4.91
CA LYS A 130 20.11 -13.23 -5.73
C LYS A 130 18.68 -13.60 -5.34
N LEU A 131 17.70 -12.91 -5.92
CA LEU A 131 16.28 -13.02 -5.57
C LEU A 131 15.62 -14.26 -6.17
N THR A 132 16.06 -14.69 -7.34
CA THR A 132 15.52 -15.84 -8.09
C THR A 132 16.12 -17.18 -7.65
N LYS A 133 17.16 -17.15 -6.80
CA LYS A 133 17.83 -18.35 -6.32
C LYS A 133 17.14 -18.89 -5.06
N THR A 134 16.90 -20.19 -5.05
CA THR A 134 16.40 -20.88 -3.86
C THR A 134 17.54 -21.18 -2.88
N PHE A 135 17.29 -20.89 -1.60
CA PHE A 135 18.18 -21.20 -0.49
C PHE A 135 17.51 -22.15 0.49
N LYS A 136 18.32 -22.94 1.20
CA LYS A 136 17.81 -23.88 2.20
C LYS A 136 17.04 -23.14 3.29
N LEU A 137 15.76 -23.47 3.44
CA LEU A 137 14.91 -22.91 4.49
C LEU A 137 15.35 -23.38 5.86
N ARG A 138 15.15 -22.51 6.85
CA ARG A 138 15.26 -22.84 8.27
C ARG A 138 13.95 -23.49 8.68
N THR A 139 14.06 -24.56 9.45
CA THR A 139 12.89 -25.26 10.01
C THR A 139 13.14 -25.55 11.48
N THR A 140 12.06 -25.73 12.23
CA THR A 140 12.11 -26.14 13.63
C THR A 140 13.01 -27.35 13.82
N ALA A 141 12.82 -28.40 13.01
CA ALA A 141 13.60 -29.63 13.09
C ALA A 141 15.11 -29.37 12.90
N THR A 142 15.49 -28.65 11.85
CA THR A 142 16.90 -28.41 11.51
C THR A 142 17.58 -27.51 12.53
N MET A 143 16.96 -26.39 12.90
CA MET A 143 17.55 -25.43 13.83
C MET A 143 17.61 -25.98 15.26
N LYS A 144 16.58 -26.72 15.70
CA LYS A 144 16.59 -27.43 16.99
C LYS A 144 17.72 -28.45 17.06
N ALA A 145 17.94 -29.24 16.00
CA ALA A 145 19.05 -30.20 15.95
C ALA A 145 20.42 -29.52 16.08
N ILE A 146 20.63 -28.39 15.40
CA ILE A 146 21.88 -27.61 15.49
C ILE A 146 22.09 -27.08 16.91
N VAL A 147 21.06 -26.51 17.53
CA VAL A 147 21.16 -26.00 18.90
C VAL A 147 21.43 -27.13 19.88
N LEU A 148 20.74 -28.27 19.78
CA LEU A 148 21.00 -29.45 20.63
C LEU A 148 22.42 -29.98 20.44
N LYS A 149 22.91 -30.05 19.20
CA LYS A 149 24.31 -30.41 18.91
C LYS A 149 25.28 -29.42 19.56
N ALA A 150 25.02 -28.12 19.44
CA ALA A 150 25.83 -27.07 20.05
C ALA A 150 25.86 -27.14 21.59
N HIS A 151 24.82 -27.66 22.24
CA HIS A 151 24.80 -27.89 23.69
C HIS A 151 25.63 -29.11 24.12
N ARG A 152 25.83 -30.09 23.22
CA ARG A 152 26.65 -31.28 23.48
C ARG A 152 28.14 -31.06 23.23
N VAL A 153 28.51 -29.99 22.51
CA VAL A 153 29.92 -29.65 22.24
C VAL A 153 30.55 -29.03 23.49
N THR A 154 31.66 -29.61 23.95
CA THR A 154 32.42 -29.16 25.13
C THR A 154 33.28 -27.93 24.83
N THR A 155 33.88 -27.84 23.65
CA THR A 155 34.77 -26.73 23.27
C THR A 155 33.97 -25.49 22.86
N LYS A 156 34.16 -24.39 23.60
CA LYS A 156 33.48 -23.09 23.33
C LYS A 156 33.68 -22.60 21.90
N THR A 157 34.89 -22.72 21.35
CA THR A 157 35.22 -22.28 19.98
C THR A 157 34.41 -23.03 18.92
N VAL A 158 34.38 -24.36 19.00
CA VAL A 158 33.64 -25.22 18.06
C VAL A 158 32.14 -24.98 18.17
N LYS A 159 31.63 -24.79 19.40
CA LYS A 159 30.23 -24.41 19.65
C LYS A 159 29.88 -23.08 18.98
N GLU A 160 30.72 -22.06 19.16
CA GLU A 160 30.50 -20.75 18.56
C GLU A 160 30.56 -20.80 17.03
N GLU A 161 31.50 -21.54 16.45
CA GLU A 161 31.61 -21.71 15.01
C GLU A 161 30.37 -22.39 14.41
N LEU A 162 29.90 -23.50 15.01
CA LEU A 162 28.68 -24.19 14.59
C LEU A 162 27.46 -23.26 14.60
N LEU A 163 27.31 -22.47 15.66
CA LEU A 163 26.22 -21.51 15.81
C LEU A 163 26.35 -20.32 14.85
N LYS A 164 27.57 -19.82 14.58
CA LYS A 164 27.84 -18.77 13.59
C LYS A 164 27.48 -19.22 12.18
N ASN A 165 27.82 -20.46 11.82
CA ASN A 165 27.50 -21.05 10.53
C ASN A 165 26.00 -21.18 10.25
N HIS A 166 25.15 -20.96 11.25
CA HIS A 166 23.70 -20.96 11.12
C HIS A 166 23.06 -19.67 11.67
N ARG A 167 23.85 -18.64 12.03
CA ARG A 167 23.39 -17.38 12.66
C ARG A 167 22.52 -17.59 13.91
N LEU A 168 22.81 -18.56 14.76
CA LEU A 168 22.05 -18.82 15.99
C LEU A 168 22.81 -18.36 17.24
N HIS A 169 22.09 -17.99 18.30
CA HIS A 169 22.66 -17.75 19.64
C HIS A 169 22.66 -19.00 20.55
N GLY A 170 22.17 -20.14 20.04
CA GLY A 170 22.02 -21.35 20.84
C GLY A 170 20.94 -21.24 21.90
N ILE A 171 19.93 -20.41 21.69
CA ILE A 171 18.78 -20.23 22.58
C ILE A 171 17.66 -21.16 22.12
N LYS A 172 16.96 -21.78 23.06
CA LYS A 172 15.77 -22.60 22.76
C LYS A 172 14.60 -21.68 22.42
N HIS A 173 13.99 -21.88 21.25
CA HIS A 173 12.85 -21.07 20.83
C HIS A 173 11.54 -21.58 21.45
N PHE A 174 10.66 -20.68 21.91
CA PHE A 174 9.41 -21.06 22.58
C PHE A 174 8.45 -21.85 21.66
N LEU A 175 8.36 -21.43 20.38
CA LEU A 175 7.57 -22.13 19.36
C LEU A 175 8.01 -23.56 19.03
N TRP A 176 9.19 -24.04 19.43
CA TRP A 176 9.60 -25.42 19.13
C TRP A 176 8.72 -26.50 19.79
N GLY A 177 7.85 -26.13 20.72
CA GLY A 177 6.85 -27.00 21.33
C GLY A 177 5.45 -26.92 20.67
N PHE A 178 5.28 -26.13 19.62
CA PHE A 178 3.98 -25.85 18.99
C PHE A 178 3.85 -26.74 17.74
N CYS A 179 2.75 -27.48 17.62
CA CYS A 179 2.56 -28.46 16.53
C CYS A 179 2.48 -27.79 15.14
N PHE A 180 1.76 -26.67 15.05
CA PHE A 180 1.43 -26.03 13.77
C PHE A 180 2.14 -24.69 13.52
N SER A 181 3.05 -24.28 14.40
CA SER A 181 3.73 -22.97 14.31
C SER A 181 5.24 -23.16 14.16
N ASP A 182 5.78 -22.87 12.97
CA ASP A 182 7.23 -22.85 12.74
C ASP A 182 7.77 -21.40 12.83
N PRO A 183 8.68 -21.09 13.77
CA PRO A 183 9.16 -19.72 13.99
C PRO A 183 9.81 -19.08 12.76
N TYR A 184 10.38 -19.89 11.87
CA TYR A 184 11.05 -19.41 10.67
C TYR A 184 10.07 -19.21 9.50
N ALA A 185 8.94 -19.91 9.50
CA ALA A 185 7.91 -19.78 8.46
C ALA A 185 6.85 -18.70 8.78
N VAL A 186 6.63 -18.40 10.05
CA VAL A 186 5.60 -17.42 10.48
C VAL A 186 5.95 -15.98 10.13
N TYR A 187 7.25 -15.64 10.03
CA TYR A 187 7.67 -14.31 9.58
C TYR A 187 7.04 -14.02 8.23
N LEU A 188 6.33 -12.90 8.10
CA LEU A 188 5.72 -12.47 6.84
C LEU A 188 6.46 -11.25 6.32
N TYR A 189 6.58 -11.16 5.01
CA TYR A 189 7.17 -10.02 4.33
C TYR A 189 6.51 -8.70 4.78
N ASP A 190 7.32 -7.80 5.34
CA ASP A 190 6.87 -6.48 5.80
C ASP A 190 7.11 -5.44 4.70
N THR A 191 6.05 -4.98 4.06
CA THR A 191 6.11 -3.99 2.98
C THR A 191 6.67 -2.65 3.47
N LEU A 192 6.29 -2.17 4.66
CA LEU A 192 6.69 -0.84 5.15
C LEU A 192 8.21 -0.73 5.30
N HIS A 193 8.80 -1.61 6.11
CA HIS A 193 10.23 -1.52 6.39
C HIS A 193 11.08 -2.10 5.25
N SER A 194 10.53 -3.00 4.42
CA SER A 194 11.30 -3.61 3.34
C SER A 194 11.28 -2.76 2.08
N ASP A 195 10.16 -2.15 1.71
CA ASP A 195 9.98 -1.39 0.47
C ASP A 195 10.02 0.11 0.72
N ASP A 196 8.98 0.66 1.37
CA ASP A 196 8.75 2.10 1.51
C ASP A 196 9.95 2.81 2.14
N LEU A 197 10.33 2.34 3.33
CA LEU A 197 11.48 2.85 4.08
C LEU A 197 12.77 2.15 3.65
N GLY A 198 12.66 0.90 3.19
CA GLY A 198 13.81 0.03 2.95
C GLY A 198 14.50 0.24 1.62
N LYS A 199 14.04 -0.51 0.60
CA LYS A 199 14.63 -0.45 -0.75
C LYS A 199 14.48 0.93 -1.36
N TRP A 200 13.34 1.59 -1.15
CA TRP A 200 13.10 2.92 -1.66
C TRP A 200 13.77 3.98 -0.78
N GLY A 201 13.24 4.24 0.42
CA GLY A 201 13.73 5.29 1.32
C GLY A 201 15.24 5.23 1.62
N ASP A 202 15.72 4.14 2.23
CA ASP A 202 17.12 4.02 2.71
C ASP A 202 18.14 3.78 1.58
N HIS A 203 17.72 3.41 0.36
CA HIS A 203 18.64 2.88 -0.65
C HIS A 203 18.53 3.52 -2.03
N LEU A 204 17.35 3.52 -2.66
CA LEU A 204 17.19 4.04 -4.02
C LEU A 204 16.90 5.55 -4.04
N TRP A 205 16.25 6.09 -3.01
CA TRP A 205 15.91 7.49 -2.93
C TRP A 205 17.14 8.38 -2.78
N ASP A 206 17.97 8.13 -1.76
CA ASP A 206 19.20 8.91 -1.58
C ASP A 206 20.14 8.76 -2.77
N PHE A 207 20.24 7.55 -3.33
CA PHE A 207 21.02 7.31 -4.54
C PHE A 207 20.47 8.06 -5.77
N LEU A 208 19.15 8.16 -5.92
CA LEU A 208 18.54 9.00 -6.97
C LEU A 208 18.91 10.47 -6.77
N LEU A 209 18.89 10.98 -5.53
CA LEU A 209 19.29 12.35 -5.24
C LEU A 209 20.78 12.57 -5.54
N GLU A 210 21.65 11.62 -5.25
CA GLU A 210 23.08 11.69 -5.62
C GLU A 210 23.26 11.79 -7.14
N VAL A 211 22.64 10.88 -7.89
CA VAL A 211 22.71 10.90 -9.36
C VAL A 211 22.12 12.20 -9.92
N LEU A 212 21.01 12.70 -9.38
CA LEU A 212 20.44 13.98 -9.81
C LEU A 212 21.35 15.17 -9.49
N GLU A 213 22.18 15.11 -8.45
CA GLU A 213 23.19 16.15 -8.19
C GLU A 213 24.26 16.15 -9.29
N GLU A 214 24.74 14.97 -9.68
CA GLU A 214 25.76 14.83 -10.73
C GLU A 214 25.31 15.40 -12.08
N PHE A 215 24.00 15.37 -12.36
CA PHE A 215 23.40 15.93 -13.57
C PHE A 215 22.77 17.33 -13.38
N GLU A 216 23.03 17.99 -12.24
CA GLU A 216 22.45 19.30 -11.88
C GLU A 216 20.89 19.32 -11.95
N GLY A 217 20.28 18.16 -11.81
CA GLY A 217 18.87 17.90 -12.07
C GLY A 217 17.94 18.08 -10.86
N LYS A 218 18.47 18.30 -9.64
CA LYS A 218 17.64 18.40 -8.41
C LYS A 218 16.62 19.53 -8.46
N GLY A 219 17.04 20.72 -8.87
CA GLY A 219 16.15 21.88 -8.96
C GLY A 219 15.02 21.65 -9.97
N LEU A 220 15.33 21.03 -11.10
CA LEU A 220 14.36 20.70 -12.14
C LEU A 220 13.43 19.55 -11.69
N PHE A 221 13.95 18.54 -10.98
CA PHE A 221 13.14 17.48 -10.39
C PHE A 221 12.13 18.03 -9.38
N ALA A 222 12.54 18.92 -8.47
CA ALA A 222 11.61 19.58 -7.54
C ALA A 222 10.54 20.41 -8.27
N LYS A 223 10.93 21.10 -9.36
CA LYS A 223 9.98 21.82 -10.23
C LYS A 223 9.00 20.87 -10.91
N ASN A 224 9.45 19.70 -11.37
CA ASN A 224 8.61 18.70 -12.00
C ASN A 224 7.61 18.09 -11.01
N MET A 225 8.04 17.80 -9.78
CA MET A 225 7.16 17.31 -8.72
C MET A 225 6.12 18.35 -8.27
N ARG A 226 6.46 19.65 -8.27
CA ARG A 226 5.49 20.74 -8.05
C ARG A 226 4.42 20.85 -9.14
N LYS A 227 4.78 20.51 -10.39
CA LYS A 227 3.85 20.51 -11.53
C LYS A 227 3.05 19.21 -11.64
N PHE A 228 3.40 18.19 -10.85
CA PHE A 228 2.73 16.90 -10.87
C PHE A 228 1.24 17.06 -10.55
N ALA A 229 0.38 16.39 -11.32
CA ALA A 229 -1.06 16.50 -11.18
C ALA A 229 -1.53 16.06 -9.78
N ARG A 230 -2.43 16.84 -9.17
CA ARG A 230 -2.98 16.51 -7.85
C ARG A 230 -3.97 15.36 -7.98
N TRP A 231 -3.94 14.41 -7.04
CA TRP A 231 -4.82 13.25 -7.04
C TRP A 231 -5.33 12.94 -5.62
N PRO A 232 -6.59 12.47 -5.43
CA PRO A 232 -7.09 12.08 -4.12
C PRO A 232 -6.21 11.00 -3.48
N GLY A 233 -5.86 11.18 -2.21
CA GLY A 233 -5.03 10.22 -1.47
C GLY A 233 -3.55 10.18 -1.87
N LEU A 234 -3.09 11.09 -2.73
CA LEU A 234 -1.68 11.23 -3.10
C LEU A 234 -1.11 12.55 -2.57
N LYS A 235 -0.08 12.48 -1.72
CA LYS A 235 0.59 13.68 -1.20
C LYS A 235 1.30 14.45 -2.30
N HIS A 236 1.20 15.77 -2.24
CA HIS A 236 1.88 16.70 -3.16
C HIS A 236 3.14 17.28 -2.50
N PHE A 237 4.25 17.34 -3.23
CA PHE A 237 5.56 17.71 -2.69
C PHE A 237 6.14 18.95 -3.37
N ASN A 238 6.30 20.03 -2.60
CA ASN A 238 6.87 21.28 -3.11
C ASN A 238 8.40 21.27 -3.17
N GLU A 239 9.04 20.65 -2.17
CA GLU A 239 10.50 20.63 -1.99
C GLU A 239 11.01 19.20 -1.80
N VAL A 240 10.62 18.31 -2.72
CA VAL A 240 10.85 16.86 -2.58
C VAL A 240 12.32 16.51 -2.33
N THR A 241 13.26 17.24 -2.93
CA THR A 241 14.71 16.95 -2.87
C THR A 241 15.34 17.23 -1.51
N THR A 242 14.63 17.94 -0.63
CA THR A 242 15.08 18.23 0.74
C THR A 242 14.73 17.10 1.71
N ILE A 243 13.86 16.17 1.29
CA ILE A 243 13.39 15.07 2.13
C ILE A 243 14.50 14.02 2.24
N ARG A 244 15.13 13.95 3.41
CA ARG A 244 16.07 12.89 3.78
C ARG A 244 15.43 11.81 4.64
N PHE A 245 14.53 12.22 5.53
CA PHE A 245 13.79 11.32 6.41
C PHE A 245 12.33 11.76 6.44
N THR A 246 11.42 10.82 6.24
CA THR A 246 9.97 11.02 6.36
C THR A 246 9.29 9.68 6.65
N ASP A 247 7.99 9.70 6.88
CA ASP A 247 7.21 8.50 7.12
C ASP A 247 7.08 7.64 5.84
N GLY A 248 6.76 6.36 6.01
CA GLY A 248 6.65 5.43 4.88
C GLY A 248 5.58 5.81 3.85
N GLN A 249 4.48 6.46 4.27
CA GLN A 249 3.45 6.91 3.32
C GLN A 249 3.98 8.00 2.41
N SER A 250 4.70 8.98 2.97
CA SER A 250 5.34 10.03 2.19
C SER A 250 6.32 9.44 1.17
N PHE A 251 7.16 8.49 1.57
CA PHE A 251 8.07 7.81 0.63
C PHE A 251 7.32 7.03 -0.47
N TYR A 252 6.21 6.38 -0.13
CA TYR A 252 5.37 5.69 -1.12
C TYR A 252 4.79 6.66 -2.16
N ASP A 253 4.25 7.79 -1.71
CA ASP A 253 3.66 8.80 -2.60
C ASP A 253 4.70 9.44 -3.52
N ILE A 254 5.93 9.64 -3.02
CA ILE A 254 7.06 10.04 -3.87
C ILE A 254 7.32 8.96 -4.93
N LEU A 255 7.40 7.69 -4.53
CA LEU A 255 7.67 6.61 -5.49
C LEU A 255 6.59 6.57 -6.58
N LYS A 256 5.30 6.65 -6.24
CA LYS A 256 4.21 6.67 -7.23
C LYS A 256 4.37 7.77 -8.28
N SER A 257 4.94 8.91 -7.88
CA SER A 257 5.01 10.13 -8.70
C SER A 257 6.35 10.32 -9.42
N VAL A 258 7.41 9.59 -9.02
CA VAL A 258 8.79 9.94 -9.38
C VAL A 258 9.11 9.78 -10.87
N LEU A 259 8.60 8.74 -11.53
CA LEU A 259 9.05 8.38 -12.88
C LEU A 259 8.80 9.49 -13.91
N PRO A 260 7.56 10.00 -14.09
CA PRO A 260 7.30 11.12 -15.00
C PRO A 260 8.21 12.34 -14.77
N CYS A 261 8.65 12.54 -13.52
CA CYS A 261 9.44 13.71 -13.13
C CYS A 261 10.95 13.58 -13.36
N ILE A 262 11.48 12.37 -13.56
CA ILE A 262 12.93 12.13 -13.71
C ILE A 262 13.35 11.62 -15.09
N VAL A 263 12.43 11.10 -15.90
CA VAL A 263 12.74 10.40 -17.16
C VAL A 263 13.40 11.26 -18.24
N GLN A 264 13.26 12.58 -18.16
CA GLN A 264 13.92 13.56 -19.03
C GLN A 264 15.20 14.12 -18.42
N LEU A 265 15.40 13.96 -17.11
CA LEU A 265 16.52 14.55 -16.39
C LEU A 265 17.77 13.67 -16.43
N LEU A 266 17.56 12.37 -16.49
CA LEU A 266 18.63 11.38 -16.54
C LEU A 266 19.03 11.05 -17.99
N PRO A 267 20.22 10.45 -18.22
CA PRO A 267 20.67 10.05 -19.54
C PRO A 267 19.68 9.13 -20.26
N HIS A 268 19.81 9.04 -21.59
CA HIS A 268 19.02 8.11 -22.38
C HIS A 268 19.19 6.67 -21.89
N ASN A 269 18.07 5.93 -21.83
CA ASN A 269 18.03 4.55 -21.33
C ASN A 269 18.69 4.38 -19.95
N SER A 270 18.36 5.27 -19.00
CA SER A 270 18.87 5.24 -17.64
C SER A 270 18.51 3.96 -16.90
N GLU A 271 19.52 3.18 -16.52
CA GLU A 271 19.36 1.97 -15.69
C GLU A 271 18.67 2.26 -14.35
N LEU A 272 18.88 3.45 -13.79
CA LEU A 272 18.24 3.85 -12.53
C LEU A 272 16.72 3.98 -12.71
N VAL A 273 16.27 4.60 -13.81
CA VAL A 273 14.83 4.73 -14.12
C VAL A 273 14.21 3.35 -14.30
N HIS A 274 14.88 2.46 -15.03
CA HIS A 274 14.41 1.08 -15.22
C HIS A 274 14.38 0.30 -13.90
N CYS A 275 15.38 0.46 -13.03
CA CYS A 275 15.42 -0.19 -11.72
C CYS A 275 14.30 0.31 -10.81
N ILE A 276 14.05 1.63 -10.76
CA ILE A 276 12.95 2.23 -10.01
C ILE A 276 11.59 1.73 -10.51
N TRP A 277 11.40 1.68 -11.84
CA TRP A 277 10.17 1.15 -12.44
C TRP A 277 9.91 -0.31 -12.03
N VAL A 278 10.89 -1.21 -12.19
CA VAL A 278 10.66 -2.61 -11.83
C VAL A 278 10.47 -2.78 -10.32
N CYS A 279 11.15 -1.97 -9.50
CA CYS A 279 10.91 -1.90 -8.04
C CYS A 279 9.44 -1.53 -7.73
N GLN A 280 8.88 -0.54 -8.43
CA GLN A 280 7.46 -0.17 -8.31
C GLN A 280 6.53 -1.30 -8.69
N GLN A 281 6.83 -2.03 -9.79
CA GLN A 281 6.03 -3.16 -10.21
C GLN A 281 6.00 -4.28 -9.16
N VAL A 282 7.17 -4.62 -8.58
CA VAL A 282 7.25 -5.60 -7.46
C VAL A 282 6.33 -5.15 -6.33
N TRP A 283 6.39 -3.88 -5.95
CA TRP A 283 5.62 -3.37 -4.82
C TRP A 283 4.11 -3.34 -5.09
N ILE A 284 3.67 -2.81 -6.24
CA ILE A 284 2.25 -2.77 -6.62
C ILE A 284 1.65 -4.18 -6.59
N MET A 285 2.35 -5.17 -7.16
CA MET A 285 1.92 -6.56 -7.20
C MET A 285 1.89 -7.21 -5.80
N THR A 286 2.88 -6.91 -4.97
CA THR A 286 2.99 -7.45 -3.60
C THR A 286 1.88 -6.93 -2.68
N GLY A 287 1.47 -5.67 -2.86
CA GLY A 287 0.40 -5.02 -2.11
C GLY A 287 -1.02 -5.34 -2.57
N MET A 288 -1.21 -6.16 -3.60
CA MET A 288 -2.56 -6.51 -4.06
C MET A 288 -3.30 -7.36 -3.03
N HIS A 289 -4.57 -7.01 -2.78
CA HIS A 289 -5.44 -7.78 -1.89
C HIS A 289 -5.75 -9.19 -2.42
N CYS A 290 -5.87 -9.32 -3.74
CA CYS A 290 -6.13 -10.59 -4.41
C CYS A 290 -5.07 -10.84 -5.48
N MET A 291 -4.40 -12.00 -5.38
CA MET A 291 -3.35 -12.44 -6.28
C MET A 291 -3.71 -13.81 -6.87
N PRO A 292 -4.32 -13.86 -8.07
CA PRO A 292 -4.54 -15.11 -8.79
C PRO A 292 -3.22 -15.83 -9.09
N SER A 293 -3.23 -17.16 -9.22
CA SER A 293 -2.03 -17.95 -9.47
C SER A 293 -1.24 -17.48 -10.69
N SER A 294 -1.90 -17.17 -11.80
CA SER A 294 -1.25 -16.64 -13.01
C SER A 294 -0.53 -15.31 -12.78
N ARG A 295 -1.10 -14.44 -11.93
CA ARG A 295 -0.49 -13.16 -11.56
C ARG A 295 0.69 -13.34 -10.62
N LEU A 296 0.59 -14.30 -9.70
CA LEU A 296 1.67 -14.66 -8.78
C LEU A 296 2.86 -15.27 -9.53
N GLU A 297 2.58 -16.16 -10.50
CA GLU A 297 3.59 -16.66 -11.44
C GLU A 297 4.23 -15.53 -12.24
N HIS A 298 3.43 -14.57 -12.73
CA HIS A 298 3.96 -13.40 -13.44
C HIS A 298 4.92 -12.57 -12.59
N LEU A 299 4.57 -12.32 -11.32
CA LEU A 299 5.43 -11.64 -10.35
C LEU A 299 6.77 -12.37 -10.17
N GLY A 300 6.74 -13.69 -9.99
CA GLY A 300 7.95 -14.48 -9.77
C GLY A 300 8.84 -14.63 -10.99
N LEU A 301 8.27 -15.05 -12.12
CA LEU A 301 9.00 -15.44 -13.33
C LEU A 301 9.44 -14.25 -14.19
N PHE A 302 8.73 -13.12 -14.14
CA PHE A 302 9.04 -11.96 -14.97
C PHE A 302 9.49 -10.79 -14.13
N ILE A 303 8.66 -10.30 -13.20
CA ILE A 303 8.93 -9.02 -12.51
C ILE A 303 10.13 -9.13 -11.55
N ILE A 304 10.15 -10.12 -10.64
CA ILE A 304 11.27 -10.31 -9.69
C ILE A 304 12.56 -10.66 -10.43
N GLN A 305 12.47 -11.47 -11.49
CA GLN A 305 13.64 -11.81 -12.31
C GLN A 305 14.21 -10.57 -13.02
N GLU A 306 13.36 -9.72 -13.61
CA GLU A 306 13.80 -8.45 -14.19
C GLU A 306 14.35 -7.50 -13.13
N TYR A 307 13.79 -7.51 -11.91
CA TYR A 307 14.28 -6.68 -10.82
C TYR A 307 15.72 -7.06 -10.43
N GLU A 308 16.02 -8.36 -10.26
CA GLU A 308 17.38 -8.85 -10.01
C GLU A 308 18.36 -8.45 -11.12
N LYS A 309 17.93 -8.53 -12.39
CA LYS A 309 18.73 -8.09 -13.54
C LYS A 309 19.02 -6.59 -13.49
N CYS A 310 18.00 -5.77 -13.22
CA CYS A 310 18.15 -4.32 -13.05
C CYS A 310 19.14 -3.99 -11.92
N CYS A 311 19.00 -4.61 -10.74
CA CYS A 311 19.93 -4.44 -9.63
C CYS A 311 21.36 -4.81 -10.03
N SER A 312 21.55 -5.91 -10.78
CA SER A 312 22.87 -6.31 -11.27
C SER A 312 23.48 -5.31 -12.23
N ARG A 313 22.68 -4.68 -13.11
CA ARG A 313 23.14 -3.61 -14.00
C ARG A 313 23.48 -2.34 -13.23
N MET A 314 22.69 -1.99 -12.21
CA MET A 314 22.96 -0.89 -11.30
C MET A 314 24.28 -1.08 -10.53
N SER A 315 24.54 -2.27 -9.99
CA SER A 315 25.83 -2.57 -9.33
C SER A 315 27.01 -2.43 -10.28
N LYS A 316 26.89 -2.91 -11.52
CA LYS A 316 27.97 -2.79 -12.52
C LYS A 316 28.23 -1.34 -12.95
N LYS A 317 27.17 -0.56 -13.15
CA LYS A 317 27.27 0.81 -13.67
C LYS A 317 27.65 1.83 -12.60
N TYR A 318 27.10 1.70 -11.40
CA TYR A 318 27.20 2.70 -10.34
C TYR A 318 27.86 2.19 -9.07
N GLY A 319 28.27 0.92 -8.99
CA GLY A 319 28.84 0.34 -7.78
C GLY A 319 27.83 0.18 -6.62
N LYS A 320 26.52 0.32 -6.88
CA LYS A 320 25.49 0.20 -5.84
C LYS A 320 25.44 -1.22 -5.28
N ASP A 321 25.61 -1.34 -3.97
CA ASP A 321 25.45 -2.61 -3.27
C ASP A 321 23.96 -2.92 -3.00
N PHE A 322 23.56 -4.15 -3.33
CA PHE A 322 22.23 -4.72 -3.08
C PHE A 322 22.27 -5.92 -2.12
N ASP A 323 23.41 -6.21 -1.50
CA ASP A 323 23.55 -7.28 -0.52
C ASP A 323 23.08 -6.88 0.87
N PHE A 324 21.78 -6.57 0.99
CA PHE A 324 21.13 -6.27 2.26
C PHE A 324 19.87 -7.11 2.47
N PHE A 325 19.49 -7.35 3.73
CA PHE A 325 18.40 -8.26 4.06
C PHE A 325 17.05 -7.87 3.42
N LYS A 326 16.71 -6.58 3.46
CA LYS A 326 15.43 -6.07 2.93
C LYS A 326 15.30 -6.35 1.43
N GLN A 327 16.41 -6.37 0.68
CA GLN A 327 16.48 -6.82 -0.71
C GLN A 327 16.14 -8.31 -0.81
N HIS A 328 16.86 -9.14 -0.06
CA HIS A 328 16.69 -10.59 -0.12
C HIS A 328 15.28 -11.05 0.30
N ALA A 329 14.62 -10.33 1.20
CA ALA A 329 13.26 -10.66 1.65
C ALA A 329 12.27 -10.79 0.48
N THR A 330 12.51 -10.11 -0.66
CA THR A 330 11.74 -10.25 -1.91
C THR A 330 11.70 -11.68 -2.44
N SER A 331 12.75 -12.48 -2.23
CA SER A 331 12.78 -13.90 -2.63
C SER A 331 11.74 -14.77 -1.91
N HIS A 332 11.16 -14.27 -0.82
CA HIS A 332 10.15 -14.98 -0.03
C HIS A 332 8.72 -14.53 -0.31
N ILE A 333 8.50 -13.50 -1.13
CA ILE A 333 7.16 -12.93 -1.38
C ILE A 333 6.22 -13.96 -1.99
N ILE A 334 6.69 -14.73 -2.99
CA ILE A 334 5.86 -15.72 -3.69
C ILE A 334 5.34 -16.78 -2.71
N GLU A 335 6.24 -17.37 -1.94
CA GLU A 335 5.89 -18.38 -0.92
C GLU A 335 5.01 -17.79 0.18
N ASP A 336 5.27 -16.54 0.59
CA ASP A 336 4.46 -15.86 1.59
C ASP A 336 3.03 -15.65 1.13
N ILE A 337 2.81 -15.17 -0.10
CA ILE A 337 1.47 -15.00 -0.69
C ILE A 337 0.80 -16.37 -0.86
N HIS A 338 1.53 -17.36 -1.38
CA HIS A 338 0.99 -18.71 -1.56
C HIS A 338 0.53 -19.35 -0.24
N CYS A 339 1.33 -19.24 0.82
CA CYS A 339 1.01 -19.86 2.11
C CYS A 339 0.07 -19.06 3.01
N LYS A 340 0.00 -17.72 2.85
CA LYS A 340 -0.70 -16.81 3.78
C LYS A 340 -1.76 -15.93 3.09
N GLY A 341 -1.92 -16.07 1.78
CA GLY A 341 -2.91 -15.37 0.95
C GLY A 341 -2.49 -13.96 0.50
N THR A 342 -1.86 -13.17 1.37
CA THR A 342 -1.46 -11.79 1.07
C THR A 342 -0.31 -11.33 1.96
N THR A 343 0.46 -10.33 1.52
CA THR A 343 1.47 -9.65 2.36
C THR A 343 0.88 -8.53 3.22
N ASN A 344 -0.37 -8.14 3.01
CA ASN A 344 -1.02 -7.05 3.76
C ASN A 344 -0.98 -7.28 5.28
N HIS A 345 -1.11 -8.53 5.71
CA HIS A 345 -1.04 -8.91 7.12
C HIS A 345 0.39 -8.87 7.72
N GLY A 346 1.41 -8.69 6.87
CA GLY A 346 2.81 -8.55 7.27
C GLY A 346 3.21 -7.11 7.52
N SER A 347 2.46 -6.15 6.99
CA SER A 347 2.75 -4.72 7.17
C SER A 347 2.75 -4.35 8.65
N THR A 348 3.82 -3.70 9.08
CA THR A 348 3.99 -3.22 10.47
C THR A 348 3.30 -1.90 10.75
N ARG A 349 2.71 -1.23 9.74
CA ARG A 349 1.96 0.03 9.88
C ARG A 349 0.88 -0.01 10.99
N PRO A 350 0.03 -1.05 11.07
CA PRO A 350 -0.96 -1.12 12.16
C PRO A 350 -0.29 -1.31 13.53
N GLY A 351 0.86 -1.96 13.60
CA GLY A 351 1.65 -2.11 14.83
C GLY A 351 2.23 -0.78 15.30
N GLU A 352 2.80 0.01 14.40
CA GLU A 352 3.32 1.35 14.70
C GLU A 352 2.21 2.31 15.15
N GLY A 353 1.03 2.27 14.50
CA GLY A 353 -0.14 3.03 14.92
C GLY A 353 -0.54 2.71 16.36
N PHE A 354 -0.62 1.42 16.70
CA PHE A 354 -0.90 0.98 18.06
C PHE A 354 0.17 1.43 19.07
N GLN A 355 1.46 1.43 18.68
CA GLN A 355 2.51 1.96 19.55
C GLN A 355 2.32 3.45 19.86
N GLN A 356 1.85 4.24 18.89
CA GLN A 356 1.52 5.65 19.11
C GLN A 356 0.33 5.81 20.05
N GLU A 357 -0.70 4.97 19.92
CA GLU A 357 -1.85 4.94 20.84
C GLU A 357 -1.41 4.57 22.26
N ALA A 358 -0.61 3.52 22.43
CA ALA A 358 -0.06 3.11 23.72
C ALA A 358 0.82 4.20 24.35
N ALA A 359 1.59 4.96 23.55
CA ALA A 359 2.35 6.10 24.04
C ALA A 359 1.45 7.24 24.53
N LYS A 360 0.33 7.53 23.84
CA LYS A 360 -0.68 8.49 24.29
C LYS A 360 -1.37 8.03 25.58
N ALA A 361 -1.67 6.74 25.71
CA ALA A 361 -2.22 6.18 26.93
C ALA A 361 -1.22 6.30 28.10
N TYR A 362 0.06 6.01 27.85
CA TYR A 362 1.12 6.16 28.86
C TYR A 362 1.24 7.61 29.37
N ASN A 363 1.11 8.60 28.49
CA ASN A 363 1.14 10.02 28.86
C ASN A 363 -0.05 10.46 29.74
N GLN A 364 -1.13 9.67 29.80
CA GLN A 364 -2.26 9.92 30.70
C GLN A 364 -2.05 9.31 32.10
N THR A 365 -1.00 8.49 32.27
CA THR A 365 -0.66 7.90 33.58
C THR A 365 0.14 8.87 34.44
N ASN A 366 0.25 8.55 35.72
CA ASN A 366 1.15 9.28 36.63
C ASN A 366 2.64 8.90 36.49
N PHE A 367 3.01 8.13 35.44
CA PHE A 367 4.36 7.61 35.17
C PHE A 367 4.97 6.70 36.26
N LYS A 368 4.17 6.24 37.23
CA LYS A 368 4.60 5.33 38.31
C LYS A 368 3.76 4.06 38.27
N ASN A 369 4.41 2.89 38.19
CA ASN A 369 3.71 1.60 38.08
C ASN A 369 2.58 1.63 37.03
N ALA A 370 2.90 2.19 35.86
CA ALA A 370 1.93 2.58 34.85
C ALA A 370 1.13 1.42 34.25
N ALA A 371 1.58 0.17 34.38
CA ALA A 371 0.91 -1.01 33.80
C ALA A 371 -0.58 -1.09 34.18
N SER A 372 -0.90 -1.11 35.49
CA SER A 372 -2.30 -1.16 35.96
C SER A 372 -3.14 0.08 35.58
N GLN A 373 -2.50 1.20 35.23
CA GLN A 373 -3.19 2.39 34.75
C GLN A 373 -3.47 2.27 33.25
N LEU A 374 -2.50 1.75 32.48
CA LEU A 374 -2.68 1.43 31.07
C LEU A 374 -3.81 0.42 30.88
N ASP A 375 -3.86 -0.64 31.70
CA ASP A 375 -4.93 -1.65 31.63
C ASP A 375 -6.32 -1.00 31.81
N ARG A 376 -6.48 -0.12 32.80
CA ARG A 376 -7.73 0.61 33.04
C ARG A 376 -8.09 1.58 31.91
N ILE A 377 -7.09 2.24 31.32
CA ILE A 377 -7.29 3.15 30.18
C ILE A 377 -7.77 2.35 28.97
N ASP A 378 -7.12 1.23 28.68
CA ASP A 378 -7.48 0.33 27.57
C ASP A 378 -8.91 -0.22 27.73
N GLU A 379 -9.24 -0.76 28.92
CA GLU A 379 -10.60 -1.22 29.26
C GLU A 379 -11.66 -0.12 29.07
N THR A 380 -11.35 1.10 29.51
CA THR A 380 -12.25 2.26 29.37
C THR A 380 -12.42 2.66 27.91
N GLN A 381 -11.33 2.68 27.13
CA GLN A 381 -11.37 3.02 25.70
C GLN A 381 -12.17 1.99 24.90
N GLU A 382 -12.01 0.70 25.19
CA GLU A 382 -12.81 -0.38 24.60
C GLU A 382 -14.30 -0.24 24.94
N ALA A 383 -14.63 0.08 26.19
CA ALA A 383 -16.02 0.32 26.58
C ALA A 383 -16.63 1.54 25.85
N ILE A 384 -15.89 2.65 25.74
CA ILE A 384 -16.32 3.84 24.98
C ILE A 384 -16.50 3.50 23.50
N ALA A 385 -15.57 2.76 22.90
CA ALA A 385 -15.65 2.35 21.50
C ALA A 385 -16.90 1.50 21.25
N ARG A 386 -17.23 0.56 22.16
CA ARG A 386 -18.47 -0.23 22.08
C ARG A 386 -19.73 0.64 22.15
N ILE A 387 -19.79 1.56 23.10
CA ILE A 387 -20.94 2.49 23.22
C ILE A 387 -21.10 3.30 21.94
N ARG A 388 -20.00 3.83 21.39
CA ARG A 388 -20.02 4.60 20.15
C ARG A 388 -20.52 3.77 18.97
N MET A 389 -20.06 2.53 18.83
CA MET A 389 -20.56 1.61 17.80
C MET A 389 -22.07 1.37 17.90
N VAL A 390 -22.61 1.25 19.11
CA VAL A 390 -24.06 1.06 19.32
C VAL A 390 -24.84 2.31 18.91
N ILE A 391 -24.35 3.50 19.29
CA ILE A 391 -24.95 4.78 18.90
C ILE A 391 -24.89 4.96 17.38
N ASP A 392 -23.74 4.72 16.75
CA ASP A 392 -23.57 4.89 15.30
C ASP A 392 -24.49 3.91 14.54
N LYS A 393 -24.67 2.68 15.04
CA LYS A 393 -25.63 1.73 14.48
C LYS A 393 -27.08 2.22 14.62
N TYR A 394 -27.45 2.73 15.79
CA TYR A 394 -28.79 3.28 16.03
C TYR A 394 -29.07 4.48 15.12
N ASN A 395 -28.15 5.45 15.04
CA ASN A 395 -28.29 6.62 14.17
C ASN A 395 -28.42 6.21 12.70
N LYS A 396 -27.63 5.24 12.25
CA LYS A 396 -27.71 4.75 10.88
C LYS A 396 -29.06 4.10 10.58
N GLN A 397 -29.60 3.31 11.51
CA GLN A 397 -30.95 2.74 11.37
C GLN A 397 -32.01 3.83 11.37
N HIS A 398 -31.90 4.83 12.25
CA HIS A 398 -32.82 5.96 12.32
C HIS A 398 -32.80 6.82 11.04
N GLU A 399 -31.62 7.07 10.46
CA GLU A 399 -31.48 7.77 9.18
C GLU A 399 -32.07 6.97 8.01
N GLU A 400 -32.00 5.64 8.06
CA GLU A 400 -32.63 4.74 7.09
C GLU A 400 -34.17 4.74 7.26
N ASP A 401 -34.65 4.71 8.51
CA ASP A 401 -36.08 4.73 8.85
C ASP A 401 -36.73 6.09 8.55
N GLU A 402 -36.07 7.22 8.85
CA GLU A 402 -36.56 8.58 8.52
C GLU A 402 -36.62 8.83 7.00
N GLN A 403 -35.80 8.13 6.20
CA GLN A 403 -35.88 8.17 4.73
C GLN A 403 -37.04 7.33 4.18
N GLU A 404 -37.55 6.36 4.93
CA GLU A 404 -38.73 5.56 4.57
C GLU A 404 -40.06 6.21 5.05
N GLU A 405 -40.02 7.08 6.07
CA GLU A 405 -41.21 7.71 6.68
C GLU A 405 -41.54 9.14 6.19
N GLU A 406 -40.94 9.67 5.11
CA GLU A 406 -41.43 10.93 4.53
C GLU A 406 -42.88 10.76 4.04
N PRO A 407 -43.87 11.49 4.61
CA PRO A 407 -45.27 11.32 4.25
C PRO A 407 -45.51 11.80 2.82
N GLU A 408 -46.21 10.99 2.02
CA GLU A 408 -46.72 11.35 0.70
C GLU A 408 -47.57 12.64 0.78
N LEU A 409 -46.92 13.79 0.60
CA LEU A 409 -47.58 15.03 0.22
C LEU A 409 -47.82 14.95 -1.29
N ASP A 410 -49.06 14.61 -1.63
CA ASP A 410 -49.65 14.71 -2.96
C ASP A 410 -49.31 16.07 -3.59
N ASP A 411 -48.98 16.04 -4.90
CA ASP A 411 -48.66 17.17 -5.80
C ASP A 411 -47.20 17.66 -5.95
N ALA A 412 -46.23 16.74 -5.93
CA ALA A 412 -44.98 16.91 -6.69
C ALA A 412 -44.67 15.63 -7.48
N PRO A 413 -44.23 15.70 -8.75
CA PRO A 413 -43.91 14.50 -9.50
C PRO A 413 -42.77 13.76 -8.80
N LYS A 414 -43.12 12.60 -8.24
CA LYS A 414 -42.25 11.67 -7.52
C LYS A 414 -40.90 11.56 -8.22
N LEU A 415 -39.84 12.06 -7.58
CA LEU A 415 -38.45 11.74 -7.91
C LEU A 415 -38.12 10.33 -7.38
N SER A 416 -39.00 9.36 -7.63
CA SER A 416 -38.77 7.95 -7.34
C SER A 416 -38.20 7.28 -8.59
N GLN A 417 -36.99 7.69 -8.94
CA GLN A 417 -36.03 6.84 -9.61
C GLN A 417 -34.76 6.95 -8.78
N ILE A 418 -34.58 6.06 -7.82
CA ILE A 418 -33.24 5.68 -7.38
C ILE A 418 -32.59 5.06 -8.64
N ASN A 419 -32.04 5.92 -9.49
CA ASN A 419 -31.30 5.49 -10.65
C ASN A 419 -30.11 4.68 -10.13
N SER A 420 -29.98 3.47 -10.66
CA SER A 420 -28.83 2.58 -10.54
C SER A 420 -27.59 3.16 -11.27
N ALA A 421 -27.38 4.47 -11.19
CA ALA A 421 -26.28 5.15 -11.84
C ALA A 421 -24.97 4.86 -11.09
N SER A 422 -23.91 4.56 -11.84
CA SER A 422 -22.57 4.26 -11.29
C SER A 422 -21.82 5.50 -10.81
N TRP A 423 -22.39 6.71 -10.96
CA TRP A 423 -21.86 7.99 -10.50
C TRP A 423 -22.91 8.81 -9.74
N ARG A 424 -22.44 9.81 -8.99
CA ARG A 424 -23.28 10.85 -8.37
C ARG A 424 -22.54 12.18 -8.42
N PHE A 425 -23.24 13.25 -8.79
CA PHE A 425 -22.70 14.60 -8.66
C PHE A 425 -22.65 15.02 -7.19
N GLY A 426 -21.75 15.97 -6.89
CA GLY A 426 -21.71 16.62 -5.59
C GLY A 426 -22.89 17.58 -5.39
N ALA A 427 -22.67 18.63 -4.60
CA ALA A 427 -23.70 19.64 -4.36
C ALA A 427 -24.18 20.29 -5.68
N PRO A 428 -25.51 20.46 -5.89
CA PRO A 428 -26.05 21.04 -7.10
C PRO A 428 -25.58 22.48 -7.29
N GLY A 429 -25.16 22.80 -8.52
CA GLY A 429 -24.75 24.14 -8.93
C GLY A 429 -25.94 25.05 -9.28
N ARG A 430 -25.63 26.29 -9.69
CA ARG A 430 -26.64 27.22 -10.21
C ARG A 430 -27.18 26.73 -11.56
N LEU A 431 -28.46 26.95 -11.80
CA LEU A 431 -29.11 26.74 -13.10
C LEU A 431 -28.60 27.79 -14.11
N PHE A 432 -28.22 27.34 -15.30
CA PHE A 432 -27.80 28.20 -16.41
C PHE A 432 -28.61 27.89 -17.66
N ASN A 433 -28.87 28.92 -18.47
CA ASN A 433 -29.26 28.73 -19.88
C ASN A 433 -28.01 28.70 -20.77
N SER A 434 -28.13 28.23 -22.01
CA SER A 434 -26.98 28.06 -22.92
C SER A 434 -26.13 29.33 -23.11
N GLY A 435 -26.77 30.50 -23.19
CA GLY A 435 -26.07 31.79 -23.34
C GLY A 435 -25.34 32.27 -22.08
N THR A 436 -25.92 32.08 -20.89
CA THR A 436 -25.28 32.39 -19.60
C THR A 436 -24.18 31.39 -19.27
N PHE A 437 -24.35 30.13 -19.66
CA PHE A 437 -23.33 29.10 -19.52
C PHE A 437 -22.10 29.36 -20.40
N LYS A 438 -22.28 29.86 -21.63
CA LYS A 438 -21.17 30.31 -22.48
C LYS A 438 -20.33 31.39 -21.79
N LYS A 439 -20.97 32.41 -21.20
CA LYS A 439 -20.26 33.47 -20.45
C LYS A 439 -19.51 32.91 -19.24
N TYR A 440 -20.06 31.88 -18.59
CA TYR A 440 -19.38 31.18 -17.50
C TYR A 440 -18.12 30.46 -18.01
N LEU A 441 -18.21 29.71 -19.12
CA LEU A 441 -17.06 29.05 -19.75
C LEU A 441 -15.95 30.04 -20.13
N ASP A 442 -16.31 31.20 -20.68
CA ASP A 442 -15.38 32.28 -20.99
C ASP A 442 -14.70 32.80 -19.70
N SER A 443 -15.46 32.95 -18.60
CA SER A 443 -14.95 33.44 -17.32
C SER A 443 -13.95 32.50 -16.63
N ILE A 444 -14.02 31.19 -16.92
CA ILE A 444 -13.09 30.20 -16.38
C ILE A 444 -11.93 29.87 -17.34
N GLY A 445 -11.80 30.62 -18.45
CA GLY A 445 -10.70 30.48 -19.41
C GLY A 445 -10.86 29.33 -20.40
N HIS A 446 -12.07 28.83 -20.61
CA HIS A 446 -12.37 27.67 -21.45
C HIS A 446 -13.47 27.97 -22.49
N PRO A 447 -13.24 28.93 -23.42
CA PRO A 447 -14.25 29.34 -24.38
C PRO A 447 -14.60 28.20 -25.35
N VAL A 448 -15.90 27.92 -25.50
CA VAL A 448 -16.43 26.98 -26.50
C VAL A 448 -17.19 27.77 -27.55
N HIS A 449 -16.69 27.75 -28.79
CA HIS A 449 -17.40 28.37 -29.91
C HIS A 449 -18.70 27.61 -30.17
N GLU A 450 -19.83 28.34 -30.23
CA GLU A 450 -21.16 27.77 -30.51
C GLU A 450 -21.56 26.58 -29.62
N PHE A 451 -21.31 26.66 -28.30
CA PHE A 451 -21.70 25.62 -27.32
C PHE A 451 -23.14 25.12 -27.49
N HIS A 452 -24.08 26.00 -27.83
CA HIS A 452 -25.47 25.62 -28.07
C HIS A 452 -25.63 24.65 -29.26
N LEU A 453 -24.91 24.86 -30.36
CA LEU A 453 -24.94 23.97 -31.53
C LEU A 453 -24.27 22.63 -31.21
N LEU A 454 -23.14 22.65 -30.49
CA LEU A 454 -22.47 21.44 -30.00
C LEU A 454 -23.41 20.58 -29.13
N LEU A 455 -24.15 21.24 -28.22
CA LEU A 455 -25.12 20.57 -27.35
C LEU A 455 -26.31 20.01 -28.15
N CYS A 456 -26.87 20.78 -29.09
CA CYS A 456 -27.98 20.32 -29.92
C CYS A 456 -27.58 19.15 -30.82
N ASP A 457 -26.41 19.22 -31.47
CA ASP A 457 -25.87 18.14 -32.30
C ASP A 457 -25.61 16.87 -31.48
N PHE A 458 -25.06 17.02 -30.27
CA PHE A 458 -24.84 15.89 -29.36
C PHE A 458 -26.16 15.23 -28.92
N ILE A 459 -27.14 16.01 -28.50
CA ILE A 459 -28.46 15.50 -28.09
C ILE A 459 -29.13 14.77 -29.26
N THR A 460 -29.08 15.35 -30.46
CA THR A 460 -29.67 14.77 -31.68
C THR A 460 -29.01 13.44 -32.06
N LYS A 461 -27.69 13.29 -31.81
CA LYS A 461 -26.94 12.06 -32.10
C LYS A 461 -27.11 10.96 -31.05
N GLN A 462 -27.20 11.32 -29.78
CA GLN A 462 -27.21 10.35 -28.67
C GLN A 462 -28.61 9.83 -28.32
N PHE A 463 -29.67 10.59 -28.65
CA PHE A 463 -31.04 10.21 -28.35
C PHE A 463 -31.97 10.21 -29.59
N PRO A 464 -31.73 9.39 -30.65
CA PRO A 464 -32.63 9.33 -31.80
C PRO A 464 -33.91 8.49 -31.55
N ASP A 465 -33.81 7.46 -30.71
CA ASP A 465 -34.89 6.65 -30.14
C ASP A 465 -34.24 5.69 -29.12
N ASP A 466 -34.84 5.56 -27.94
CA ASP A 466 -34.24 5.01 -26.71
C ASP A 466 -33.72 3.56 -26.78
N ARG A 467 -32.49 3.33 -26.28
CA ARG A 467 -32.13 2.22 -25.35
C ARG A 467 -30.67 2.27 -24.85
N VAL A 468 -30.47 1.80 -23.61
CA VAL A 468 -29.25 1.80 -22.77
C VAL A 468 -28.75 0.36 -22.54
N SER A 469 -27.44 0.13 -22.42
CA SER A 469 -26.90 -1.01 -21.62
C SER A 469 -25.42 -0.88 -21.17
N TYR A 470 -25.25 -1.27 -19.90
CA TYR A 470 -24.16 -1.41 -18.90
C TYR A 470 -22.87 -2.22 -19.23
N GLU A 471 -21.74 -1.98 -18.52
CA GLU A 471 -21.00 -2.96 -17.64
C GLU A 471 -19.68 -2.43 -17.01
N GLN A 472 -19.44 -2.76 -15.72
CA GLN A 472 -18.22 -2.50 -14.93
C GLN A 472 -17.41 -3.80 -14.67
N ARG A 473 -16.06 -3.71 -14.61
CA ARG A 473 -15.17 -4.77 -14.09
C ARG A 473 -14.43 -4.30 -12.84
N ILE A 474 -14.43 -5.17 -11.82
CA ILE A 474 -14.15 -4.92 -10.41
C ILE A 474 -12.90 -5.71 -9.96
N GLN A 475 -12.03 -5.11 -9.13
CA GLN A 475 -10.73 -5.65 -8.69
C GLN A 475 -10.76 -6.39 -7.33
N ASP A 476 -11.76 -6.11 -6.49
CA ASP A 476 -12.09 -6.78 -5.23
C ASP A 476 -13.62 -6.87 -5.15
N TRP A 477 -14.25 -7.80 -4.43
CA TRP A 477 -15.73 -7.94 -4.43
C TRP A 477 -16.51 -6.73 -3.82
N ARG A 478 -15.93 -5.52 -3.81
CA ARG A 478 -16.43 -4.26 -3.27
C ARG A 478 -16.39 -3.18 -4.36
N SER A 479 -17.39 -2.30 -4.41
CA SER A 479 -17.40 -1.15 -5.31
C SER A 479 -16.52 -0.02 -4.76
N LEU A 480 -15.40 0.27 -5.41
CA LEU A 480 -14.58 1.45 -5.14
C LEU A 480 -15.17 2.69 -5.84
N ARG A 481 -15.03 3.87 -5.23
CA ARG A 481 -15.52 5.16 -5.75
C ARG A 481 -14.38 6.14 -5.93
N ASP A 482 -14.21 6.65 -7.15
CA ASP A 482 -13.27 7.72 -7.45
C ASP A 482 -13.92 9.09 -7.22
N ILE A 483 -13.18 10.01 -6.60
CA ILE A 483 -13.60 11.42 -6.46
C ILE A 483 -12.91 12.25 -7.55
N ILE A 484 -13.65 12.59 -8.59
CA ILE A 484 -13.16 13.37 -9.74
C ILE A 484 -13.54 14.86 -9.55
N ARG A 485 -12.63 15.77 -9.88
CA ARG A 485 -12.82 17.22 -9.73
C ARG A 485 -12.69 17.96 -11.07
N CYS A 486 -13.51 18.98 -11.26
CA CYS A 486 -13.45 19.91 -12.40
C CYS A 486 -13.60 21.37 -11.91
N ASN A 487 -12.80 21.73 -10.91
CA ASN A 487 -12.89 23.00 -10.21
C ASN A 487 -11.90 24.02 -10.80
N PRO A 488 -12.37 25.19 -11.30
CA PRO A 488 -11.48 26.24 -11.78
C PRO A 488 -10.64 26.87 -10.65
N LEU A 489 -11.12 26.82 -9.41
CA LEU A 489 -10.38 27.23 -8.22
C LEU A 489 -10.56 26.20 -7.10
N PHE A 490 -9.51 25.44 -6.81
CA PHE A 490 -9.43 24.40 -5.80
C PHE A 490 -8.20 24.65 -4.91
N HIS A 491 -8.43 25.15 -3.69
CA HIS A 491 -7.37 25.56 -2.76
C HIS A 491 -6.29 26.46 -3.40
N GLY A 492 -6.72 27.45 -4.19
CA GLY A 492 -5.81 28.41 -4.83
C GLY A 492 -5.23 27.97 -6.19
N HIS A 493 -5.63 26.79 -6.72
CA HIS A 493 -5.14 26.28 -8.00
C HIS A 493 -6.28 25.74 -8.87
N THR A 494 -6.11 25.76 -10.20
CA THR A 494 -7.03 25.06 -11.13
C THR A 494 -6.90 23.55 -10.98
N ARG A 495 -8.02 22.82 -10.97
CA ARG A 495 -8.02 21.35 -10.89
C ARG A 495 -9.07 20.74 -11.83
N PHE A 496 -8.59 20.17 -12.92
CA PHE A 496 -9.38 19.43 -13.90
C PHE A 496 -8.81 18.01 -14.00
N ASP A 497 -9.49 17.07 -13.35
CA ASP A 497 -9.07 15.68 -13.29
C ASP A 497 -9.43 14.97 -14.61
N SER A 498 -8.75 13.85 -14.88
CA SER A 498 -8.97 13.06 -16.09
C SER A 498 -9.72 11.76 -15.79
N LEU A 499 -10.36 11.20 -16.80
CA LEU A 499 -11.17 10.00 -16.72
C LEU A 499 -10.73 8.96 -17.76
N LEU A 500 -11.04 7.70 -17.48
CA LEU A 500 -11.04 6.58 -18.40
C LEU A 500 -12.50 6.31 -18.80
N PHE A 501 -12.78 6.25 -20.10
CA PHE A 501 -14.14 6.03 -20.61
C PHE A 501 -14.17 4.90 -21.65
N ASN A 502 -15.35 4.33 -21.83
CA ASN A 502 -15.59 3.34 -22.88
C ASN A 502 -15.73 4.04 -24.23
N SER A 503 -14.91 3.64 -25.19
CA SER A 503 -14.90 4.17 -26.56
C SER A 503 -14.99 3.00 -27.54
N ASP A 504 -15.58 3.23 -28.70
CA ASP A 504 -15.60 2.25 -29.80
C ASP A 504 -14.19 1.90 -30.32
N SER A 505 -13.18 2.69 -29.97
CA SER A 505 -11.79 2.45 -30.37
C SER A 505 -11.15 1.33 -29.54
N PRO A 506 -10.36 0.44 -30.17
CA PRO A 506 -9.65 -0.61 -29.44
C PRO A 506 -8.58 0.00 -28.52
N GLY A 507 -8.77 -0.16 -27.21
CA GLY A 507 -7.82 0.27 -26.18
C GLY A 507 -8.45 1.20 -25.13
N MET A 508 -7.61 1.74 -24.25
CA MET A 508 -8.05 2.71 -23.24
C MET A 508 -8.15 4.11 -23.84
N ALA A 509 -9.30 4.76 -23.64
CA ALA A 509 -9.53 6.15 -24.03
C ALA A 509 -9.61 7.05 -22.79
N PHE A 510 -8.96 8.21 -22.85
CA PHE A 510 -8.89 9.15 -21.74
C PHE A 510 -9.43 10.52 -22.14
N ALA A 511 -10.03 11.24 -21.19
CA ALA A 511 -10.44 12.62 -21.40
C ALA A 511 -10.27 13.45 -20.11
N ARG A 512 -10.02 14.75 -20.24
CA ARG A 512 -10.01 15.71 -19.12
C ARG A 512 -11.39 16.34 -18.98
N ILE A 513 -11.92 16.36 -17.76
CA ILE A 513 -13.23 16.95 -17.48
C ILE A 513 -13.08 18.41 -17.13
N TYR A 514 -13.85 19.26 -17.81
CA TYR A 514 -13.90 20.69 -17.56
C TYR A 514 -15.17 21.11 -16.84
N VAL A 515 -16.32 20.55 -17.23
CA VAL A 515 -17.61 20.86 -16.61
C VAL A 515 -18.51 19.63 -16.59
N LEU A 516 -19.31 19.51 -15.53
CA LEU A 516 -20.39 18.54 -15.39
C LEU A 516 -21.73 19.26 -15.50
N LEU A 517 -22.66 18.70 -16.28
CA LEU A 517 -23.97 19.27 -16.55
C LEU A 517 -25.04 18.20 -16.36
N CYS A 518 -26.12 18.56 -15.67
CA CYS A 518 -27.35 17.80 -15.68
C CYS A 518 -28.30 18.49 -16.67
N CYS A 519 -28.76 17.76 -17.68
CA CYS A 519 -29.66 18.26 -18.70
C CYS A 519 -31.04 17.62 -18.52
N THR A 520 -32.10 18.42 -18.64
CA THR A 520 -33.49 17.94 -18.63
C THR A 520 -34.08 18.17 -20.01
N LEU A 521 -34.56 17.11 -20.66
CA LEU A 521 -35.28 17.18 -21.92
C LEU A 521 -36.72 17.69 -21.71
N GLU A 522 -37.37 18.13 -22.79
CA GLU A 522 -38.80 18.50 -22.77
C GLU A 522 -39.69 17.33 -22.31
N SER A 523 -39.25 16.09 -22.57
CA SER A 523 -39.87 14.85 -22.07
C SER A 523 -39.73 14.64 -20.55
N LYS A 524 -39.13 15.58 -19.83
CA LYS A 524 -38.74 15.52 -18.41
C LYS A 524 -37.67 14.47 -18.08
N ARG A 525 -37.13 13.77 -19.07
CA ARG A 525 -36.00 12.87 -18.85
C ARG A 525 -34.74 13.66 -18.53
N GLN A 526 -34.02 13.24 -17.49
CA GLN A 526 -32.73 13.79 -17.11
C GLN A 526 -31.59 12.91 -17.61
N PHE A 527 -30.50 13.55 -17.99
CA PHE A 527 -29.26 12.88 -18.34
C PHE A 527 -28.06 13.75 -17.96
N ASP A 528 -26.95 13.08 -17.62
CA ASP A 528 -25.74 13.72 -17.13
C ASP A 528 -24.65 13.69 -18.20
N ILE A 529 -24.10 14.86 -18.51
CA ILE A 529 -23.02 15.01 -19.49
C ILE A 529 -21.81 15.73 -18.89
N ALA A 530 -20.64 15.42 -19.43
CA ALA A 530 -19.41 16.15 -19.19
C ALA A 530 -18.98 16.91 -20.46
N LEU A 531 -18.52 18.14 -20.27
CA LEU A 531 -17.70 18.84 -21.25
C LEU A 531 -16.25 18.41 -21.04
N VAL A 532 -15.66 17.77 -22.05
CA VAL A 532 -14.34 17.16 -21.94
C VAL A 532 -13.40 17.59 -23.07
N ARG A 533 -12.10 17.40 -22.86
CA ARG A 533 -11.11 17.32 -23.93
C ARG A 533 -10.51 15.93 -23.95
N GLU A 534 -10.60 15.26 -25.09
CA GLU A 534 -10.06 13.92 -25.24
C GLU A 534 -8.54 13.93 -25.37
N TYR A 535 -7.94 12.82 -24.96
CA TYR A 535 -6.52 12.55 -25.13
C TYR A 535 -6.30 11.63 -26.33
N ARG A 536 -5.29 11.93 -27.13
CA ARG A 536 -4.81 11.05 -28.21
C ARG A 536 -3.46 10.48 -27.84
N ARG A 537 -3.24 9.20 -28.15
CA ARG A 537 -1.94 8.57 -27.92
C ARG A 537 -0.86 9.30 -28.71
N SER A 538 0.20 9.72 -28.02
CA SER A 538 1.34 10.40 -28.63
C SER A 538 2.45 9.41 -28.99
N ASN A 539 3.13 9.69 -30.11
CA ASN A 539 4.34 8.98 -30.52
C ASN A 539 5.61 9.54 -29.89
N TRP A 540 5.52 10.65 -29.15
CA TRP A 540 6.65 11.24 -28.45
C TRP A 540 7.18 10.26 -27.40
N LYS A 541 8.52 10.20 -27.26
CA LYS A 541 9.19 9.30 -26.33
C LYS A 541 10.11 10.10 -25.39
N PRO A 542 10.07 9.83 -24.07
CA PRO A 542 11.06 10.39 -23.17
C PRO A 542 12.44 9.79 -23.43
N ARG A 543 13.49 10.45 -22.92
CA ARG A 543 14.89 10.00 -22.99
C ARG A 543 15.05 8.59 -22.44
N THR A 544 14.36 8.29 -21.35
CA THR A 544 14.22 6.93 -20.83
C THR A 544 12.76 6.51 -20.80
N LYS A 545 12.38 5.61 -21.72
CA LYS A 545 11.05 5.02 -21.77
C LYS A 545 11.02 3.71 -20.98
N TRP A 546 10.21 3.64 -19.92
CA TRP A 546 9.98 2.38 -19.19
C TRP A 546 8.93 1.51 -19.89
N ALA A 547 8.88 0.22 -19.54
CA ALA A 547 7.88 -0.70 -20.08
C ALA A 547 6.47 -0.24 -19.66
N GLY A 548 5.49 -0.29 -20.57
CA GLY A 548 4.13 0.22 -20.27
C GLY A 548 3.99 1.75 -20.31
N CYS A 549 5.07 2.53 -20.49
CA CYS A 549 5.01 3.98 -20.56
C CYS A 549 4.08 4.47 -21.70
N GLN A 550 2.99 5.14 -21.32
CA GLN A 550 2.02 5.75 -22.23
C GLN A 550 2.08 7.27 -22.12
N VAL A 551 2.20 7.93 -23.28
CA VAL A 551 2.15 9.39 -23.41
C VAL A 551 0.94 9.74 -24.26
N HIS A 552 0.22 10.75 -23.81
CA HIS A 552 -1.02 11.22 -24.41
C HIS A 552 -0.92 12.72 -24.68
N GLU A 553 -1.42 13.15 -25.83
CA GLU A 553 -1.55 14.55 -26.21
C GLU A 553 -3.00 14.98 -26.02
N GLU A 554 -3.23 15.99 -25.19
CA GLU A 554 -4.55 16.57 -25.00
C GLU A 554 -4.97 17.33 -26.25
N VAL A 555 -6.14 17.01 -26.79
CA VAL A 555 -6.68 17.68 -27.98
C VAL A 555 -7.29 19.01 -27.58
N ASN A 556 -7.03 20.05 -28.36
CA ASN A 556 -7.51 21.41 -28.06
C ASN A 556 -9.01 21.63 -28.34
N SER A 557 -9.73 20.63 -28.85
CA SER A 557 -11.17 20.68 -29.12
C SER A 557 -11.97 20.11 -27.95
N TYR A 558 -13.09 20.75 -27.65
CA TYR A 558 -14.05 20.24 -26.67
C TYR A 558 -15.02 19.25 -27.32
N SER A 559 -15.35 18.19 -26.59
CA SER A 559 -16.44 17.26 -26.91
C SER A 559 -17.36 17.10 -25.70
N LEU A 560 -18.57 16.59 -25.95
CA LEU A 560 -19.52 16.21 -24.91
C LEU A 560 -19.51 14.68 -24.75
N MET A 561 -19.69 14.22 -23.52
CA MET A 561 -19.67 12.81 -23.16
C MET A 561 -20.78 12.50 -22.16
N LEU A 562 -21.54 11.42 -22.38
CA LEU A 562 -22.46 10.90 -21.37
C LEU A 562 -21.67 10.32 -20.21
N MET A 563 -22.10 10.63 -18.99
CA MET A 563 -21.47 10.08 -17.79
C MET A 563 -21.59 8.55 -17.71
N ASP A 564 -22.58 7.96 -18.38
CA ASP A 564 -22.75 6.52 -18.58
C ASP A 564 -21.52 5.82 -19.18
N TYR A 565 -20.72 6.52 -20.00
CA TYR A 565 -19.52 5.95 -20.61
C TYR A 565 -18.30 6.00 -19.69
N VAL A 566 -18.38 6.69 -18.56
CA VAL A 566 -17.24 6.86 -17.65
C VAL A 566 -17.03 5.59 -16.84
N ILE A 567 -15.83 5.01 -16.98
CA ILE A 567 -15.45 3.79 -16.26
C ILE A 567 -14.93 4.17 -14.88
N ARG A 568 -13.94 5.08 -14.83
CA ARG A 568 -13.29 5.52 -13.58
C ARG A 568 -12.43 6.77 -13.80
N GLY A 569 -11.87 7.33 -12.71
CA GLY A 569 -10.86 8.38 -12.79
C GLY A 569 -9.52 7.84 -13.32
N ALA A 570 -8.76 8.69 -14.00
CA ALA A 570 -7.41 8.39 -14.47
C ALA A 570 -6.45 9.55 -14.17
N LEU A 571 -5.27 9.24 -13.62
CA LEU A 571 -4.26 10.25 -13.34
C LEU A 571 -3.36 10.45 -14.57
N LEU A 572 -3.50 11.59 -15.22
CA LEU A 572 -2.58 12.06 -16.27
C LEU A 572 -1.81 13.28 -15.77
N THR A 573 -0.48 13.21 -15.79
CA THR A 573 0.41 14.30 -15.34
C THR A 573 1.16 14.92 -16.51
N PRO A 574 1.42 16.24 -16.54
CA PRO A 574 2.16 16.87 -17.62
C PRO A 574 3.53 16.22 -17.87
N ALA A 575 3.87 16.00 -19.13
CA ALA A 575 5.18 15.55 -19.54
C ALA A 575 6.16 16.73 -19.49
N THR A 576 6.93 16.79 -18.42
CA THR A 576 7.90 17.87 -18.20
C THR A 576 8.99 17.81 -19.26
N ASP A 577 9.34 18.97 -19.84
CA ASP A 577 10.40 19.13 -20.85
C ASP A 577 10.20 18.32 -22.16
N GLY A 578 8.94 18.03 -22.52
CA GLY A 578 8.56 17.36 -23.77
C GLY A 578 8.46 18.26 -25.01
N GLY A 579 8.77 19.56 -24.86
CA GLY A 579 8.69 20.55 -25.96
C GLY A 579 7.27 20.99 -26.34
N LYS A 580 6.23 20.30 -25.86
CA LYS A 580 4.82 20.67 -26.01
C LYS A 580 4.11 20.65 -24.66
N GLU A 581 3.34 21.69 -24.36
CA GLU A 581 2.63 21.82 -23.07
C GLU A 581 1.42 20.88 -22.92
N ASN A 582 0.93 20.29 -24.00
CA ASN A 582 -0.25 19.41 -24.01
C ASN A 582 0.09 17.91 -23.88
N LEU A 583 1.36 17.54 -23.73
CA LEU A 583 1.77 16.15 -23.52
C LEU A 583 1.64 15.76 -22.05
N HIS A 584 1.11 14.56 -21.80
CA HIS A 584 0.86 14.03 -20.47
C HIS A 584 1.24 12.55 -20.38
N PHE A 585 1.85 12.14 -19.27
CA PHE A 585 2.07 10.74 -18.93
C PHE A 585 0.83 10.18 -18.23
N LEU A 586 0.40 8.98 -18.62
CA LEU A 586 -0.47 8.17 -17.77
C LEU A 586 0.32 7.70 -16.56
N VAL A 587 -0.19 7.96 -15.36
CA VAL A 587 0.38 7.47 -14.11
C VAL A 587 -0.41 6.23 -13.69
N ASP A 588 0.12 5.06 -14.05
CA ASP A 588 -0.49 3.75 -13.80
C ASP A 588 -0.05 3.13 -12.46
N THR A 589 0.74 3.85 -11.66
CA THR A 589 1.36 3.36 -10.42
C THR A 589 0.61 3.75 -9.14
N VAL A 590 -0.41 4.62 -9.25
CA VAL A 590 -1.10 5.15 -8.06
C VAL A 590 -2.03 4.15 -7.41
N ASP A 591 -2.62 3.26 -8.20
CA ASP A 591 -3.47 2.17 -7.75
C ASP A 591 -3.26 0.89 -8.59
N PRO A 592 -3.46 -0.30 -7.99
CA PRO A 592 -3.27 -1.55 -8.70
C PRO A 592 -4.25 -1.80 -9.86
N ASP A 593 -5.45 -1.21 -9.87
CA ASP A 593 -6.45 -1.43 -10.95
C ASP A 593 -5.97 -0.77 -12.24
N MET A 594 -5.53 0.49 -12.18
CA MET A 594 -4.99 1.20 -13.35
C MET A 594 -3.74 0.52 -13.84
N PHE A 595 -2.85 0.08 -12.93
CA PHE A 595 -1.67 -0.71 -13.27
C PHE A 595 -2.02 -1.93 -14.12
N LEU A 596 -3.00 -2.72 -13.68
CA LEU A 596 -3.44 -3.91 -14.42
C LEU A 596 -4.09 -3.56 -15.74
N ARG A 597 -4.92 -2.52 -15.83
CA ARG A 597 -5.54 -2.11 -17.10
C ARG A 597 -4.50 -1.62 -18.11
N ALA A 598 -3.51 -0.88 -17.65
CA ALA A 598 -2.47 -0.30 -18.49
C ALA A 598 -1.41 -1.30 -18.95
N ASN A 599 -1.21 -2.39 -18.19
CA ASN A 599 -0.15 -3.38 -18.42
C ASN A 599 -0.67 -4.79 -18.73
N GLN A 600 -1.98 -4.99 -18.92
CA GLN A 600 -2.53 -6.24 -19.45
C GLN A 600 -1.96 -6.49 -20.85
N SER A 601 -1.07 -7.49 -20.93
CA SER A 601 -0.54 -8.05 -22.17
C SER A 601 -1.12 -9.44 -22.36
#